data_AF-A0A1M5SWY6-F1
#
_entry.id   AF-A0A1M5SWY6-F1
#
_cell.length_a   1.000
_cell.length_b   1.000
_cell.length_c   1.000
_cell.angle_alpha   90.00
_cell.angle_beta   90.00
_cell.angle_gamma   90.00
#
_symmetry.space_group_name_H-M   'P 1'
#
loop_
_entity.id
_entity.type
_entity.pdbx_description
1 polymer ?
#
loop_
_entity_poly.entity_id
_entity_poly.type
_entity_poly.pdbx_seq_one_letter_code
_entity_poly.pdbx_strand_id
1 'polypeptide(L)'
;MHISKEEARIHNLINRFAKNKELLDTGKLSKADLSDKLFFRAEDFKIAIEGNILRSENDFFFPTDYLKDEVNRLLNNTIKDGQELDFLKNEYLSKFDDLNESGSYKPTKELIDLAPKIHWHILPEYEEYMIVNSELYPNKDTQEYYNHFHTLEDLYKELTGEGKKVESKKGDINLNKEIDIKIYSRRWGHKDTYSVERTLEGWTVTFHQKKVGDKEGKALIETLEHDFINYPHELGVFMWHLWNKADSNEMTVEEVEQDLKQIANWINVCEENTPEGIEV
;
A
#
# COMPACT_ATOMS: atom_id res chain seq x y z
N MET A 1 1.40 -9.65 21.78
CA MET A 1 1.28 -10.40 20.49
C MET A 1 1.50 -9.35 19.43
N HIS A 2 2.50 -9.49 18.58
CA HIS A 2 2.84 -8.43 17.62
C HIS A 2 1.95 -8.56 16.39
N ILE A 3 1.22 -7.50 16.03
CA ILE A 3 0.41 -7.45 14.81
C ILE A 3 1.32 -7.08 13.64
N SER A 4 1.33 -7.89 12.58
CA SER A 4 2.09 -7.59 11.35
C SER A 4 1.34 -6.59 10.45
N LYS A 5 2.07 -5.95 9.53
CA LYS A 5 1.45 -5.09 8.50
C LYS A 5 0.45 -5.86 7.62
N GLU A 6 0.73 -7.13 7.33
CA GLU A 6 -0.15 -8.00 6.55
C GLU A 6 -1.44 -8.32 7.33
N GLU A 7 -1.33 -8.60 8.62
CA GLU A 7 -2.50 -8.82 9.49
C GLU A 7 -3.37 -7.56 9.60
N ALA A 8 -2.74 -6.39 9.76
CA ALA A 8 -3.44 -5.10 9.73
C ALA A 8 -4.10 -4.85 8.36
N ARG A 9 -3.47 -5.25 7.25
CA ARG A 9 -4.06 -5.15 5.92
C ARG A 9 -5.26 -6.07 5.77
N ILE A 10 -5.14 -7.34 6.20
CA ILE A 10 -6.24 -8.31 6.21
C ILE A 10 -7.43 -7.78 7.00
N HIS A 11 -7.19 -7.17 8.17
CA HIS A 11 -8.23 -6.53 8.97
C HIS A 11 -9.06 -5.53 8.15
N ASN A 12 -8.38 -4.62 7.44
CA ASN A 12 -9.05 -3.66 6.56
C ASN A 12 -9.79 -4.34 5.40
N LEU A 13 -9.20 -5.36 4.76
CA LEU A 13 -9.86 -6.09 3.67
C LEU A 13 -11.16 -6.77 4.15
N ILE A 14 -11.18 -7.34 5.36
CA ILE A 14 -12.40 -7.91 5.94
C ILE A 14 -13.47 -6.83 6.14
N ASN A 15 -13.11 -5.61 6.59
CA ASN A 15 -14.06 -4.49 6.68
C ASN A 15 -14.70 -4.17 5.33
N ARG A 16 -13.92 -4.18 4.25
CA ARG A 16 -14.42 -3.95 2.88
C ARG A 16 -15.43 -5.02 2.46
N PHE A 17 -15.14 -6.30 2.74
CA PHE A 17 -16.10 -7.38 2.49
C PHE A 17 -17.36 -7.25 3.35
N ALA A 18 -17.24 -6.85 4.62
CA ALA A 18 -18.41 -6.63 5.47
C ALA A 18 -19.31 -5.51 4.96
N LYS A 19 -18.71 -4.41 4.47
CA LYS A 19 -19.42 -3.30 3.82
C LYS A 19 -20.09 -3.68 2.48
N ASN A 20 -19.61 -4.74 1.82
CA ASN A 20 -20.10 -5.22 0.52
C ASN A 20 -20.47 -6.72 0.60
N LYS A 21 -21.28 -7.08 1.61
CA LYS A 21 -21.58 -8.48 1.95
C LYS A 21 -22.15 -9.27 0.77
N GLU A 22 -22.92 -8.62 -0.09
CA GLU A 22 -23.54 -9.22 -1.27
C GLU A 22 -22.52 -9.89 -2.21
N LEU A 23 -21.25 -9.47 -2.19
CA LEU A 23 -20.19 -10.14 -2.94
C LEU A 23 -19.91 -11.55 -2.41
N LEU A 24 -20.09 -11.80 -1.11
CA LEU A 24 -19.91 -13.13 -0.53
C LEU A 24 -21.01 -14.11 -0.96
N ASP A 25 -22.22 -13.60 -1.21
CA ASP A 25 -23.37 -14.42 -1.61
C ASP A 25 -23.20 -14.98 -3.03
N THR A 26 -22.46 -14.28 -3.89
CA THR A 26 -22.13 -14.76 -5.25
C THR A 26 -21.22 -16.00 -5.23
N GLY A 27 -20.41 -16.14 -4.19
CA GLY A 27 -19.42 -17.21 -4.02
C GLY A 27 -18.27 -17.23 -5.03
N LYS A 28 -18.30 -16.38 -6.06
CA LYS A 28 -17.34 -16.34 -7.16
C LYS A 28 -17.10 -14.89 -7.59
N LEU A 29 -15.87 -14.43 -7.47
CA LEU A 29 -15.46 -13.05 -7.69
C LEU A 29 -14.45 -12.95 -8.83
N SER A 30 -14.63 -11.97 -9.72
CA SER A 30 -13.63 -11.62 -10.72
C SER A 30 -12.59 -10.65 -10.14
N LYS A 31 -11.48 -10.47 -10.86
CA LYS A 31 -10.51 -9.42 -10.52
C LYS A 31 -11.16 -8.02 -10.50
N ALA A 32 -12.10 -7.76 -11.41
CA ALA A 32 -12.83 -6.50 -11.47
C ALA A 32 -13.73 -6.29 -10.24
N ASP A 33 -14.40 -7.34 -9.75
CA ASP A 33 -15.18 -7.23 -8.51
C ASP A 33 -14.30 -6.79 -7.32
N LEU A 34 -13.11 -7.37 -7.20
CA LEU A 34 -12.18 -7.05 -6.12
C LEU A 34 -11.53 -5.67 -6.31
N SER A 35 -11.09 -5.32 -7.51
CA SER A 35 -10.39 -4.07 -7.78
C SER A 35 -11.31 -2.85 -7.84
N ASP A 36 -12.54 -3.00 -8.34
CA ASP A 36 -13.44 -1.86 -8.60
C ASP A 36 -14.42 -1.63 -7.45
N LYS A 37 -14.87 -2.70 -6.77
CA LYS A 37 -15.82 -2.59 -5.65
C LYS A 37 -15.15 -2.61 -4.28
N LEU A 38 -14.07 -3.39 -4.15
CA LEU A 38 -13.32 -3.50 -2.88
C LEU A 38 -11.96 -2.80 -2.93
N PHE A 39 -11.67 -2.06 -4.01
CA PHE A 39 -10.43 -1.30 -4.16
C PHE A 39 -9.15 -2.11 -3.89
N PHE A 40 -9.15 -3.41 -4.25
CA PHE A 40 -7.94 -4.22 -4.14
C PHE A 40 -6.83 -3.63 -5.01
N ARG A 41 -5.66 -3.45 -4.39
CA ARG A 41 -4.38 -3.24 -5.06
C ARG A 41 -3.77 -4.59 -5.46
N ALA A 42 -2.76 -4.56 -6.32
CA ALA A 42 -2.06 -5.77 -6.76
C ALA A 42 -1.51 -6.60 -5.60
N GLU A 43 -0.96 -5.95 -4.58
CA GLU A 43 -0.46 -6.59 -3.35
C GLU A 43 -1.58 -7.30 -2.56
N ASP A 44 -2.80 -6.76 -2.57
CA ASP A 44 -3.92 -7.29 -1.78
C ASP A 44 -4.34 -8.69 -2.24
N PHE A 45 -4.17 -9.01 -3.52
CA PHE A 45 -4.45 -10.36 -4.03
C PHE A 45 -3.53 -11.39 -3.41
N LYS A 46 -2.24 -11.09 -3.29
CA LYS A 46 -1.25 -11.95 -2.66
C LYS A 46 -1.58 -12.12 -1.16
N ILE A 47 -1.77 -11.00 -0.46
CA ILE A 47 -2.10 -10.98 0.97
C ILE A 47 -3.40 -11.74 1.25
N ALA A 48 -4.44 -11.57 0.44
CA ALA A 48 -5.72 -12.23 0.67
C ALA A 48 -5.63 -13.75 0.45
N ILE A 49 -4.81 -14.22 -0.49
CA ILE A 49 -4.60 -15.66 -0.72
C ILE A 49 -3.77 -16.26 0.42
N GLU A 50 -2.62 -15.65 0.73
CA GLU A 50 -1.72 -16.12 1.79
C GLU A 50 -2.37 -16.06 3.18
N GLY A 51 -3.21 -15.05 3.42
CA GLY A 51 -4.00 -14.89 4.64
C GLY A 51 -5.27 -15.74 4.73
N ASN A 52 -5.49 -16.69 3.81
CA ASN A 52 -6.66 -17.56 3.76
C ASN A 52 -8.01 -16.78 3.73
N ILE A 53 -8.02 -15.60 3.11
CA ILE A 53 -9.23 -14.79 2.89
C ILE A 53 -9.91 -15.21 1.58
N LEU A 54 -9.11 -15.48 0.54
CA LEU A 54 -9.58 -15.89 -0.78
C LEU A 54 -8.81 -17.13 -1.25
N ARG A 55 -9.47 -17.96 -2.06
CA ARG A 55 -8.82 -18.98 -2.90
C ARG A 55 -8.86 -18.52 -4.35
N SER A 56 -7.81 -18.79 -5.11
CA SER A 56 -7.74 -18.47 -6.54
C SER A 56 -7.84 -19.75 -7.38
N GLU A 57 -8.72 -19.75 -8.37
CA GLU A 57 -8.88 -20.85 -9.34
C GLU A 57 -9.37 -20.31 -10.69
N ASN A 58 -8.67 -20.65 -11.78
CA ASN A 58 -9.05 -20.30 -13.17
C ASN A 58 -9.41 -18.82 -13.35
N ASP A 59 -8.56 -17.91 -12.89
CA ASP A 59 -8.75 -16.44 -12.91
C ASP A 59 -9.90 -15.88 -12.04
N PHE A 60 -10.52 -16.72 -11.21
CA PHE A 60 -11.55 -16.31 -10.26
C PHE A 60 -11.09 -16.47 -8.81
N PHE A 61 -11.73 -15.70 -7.94
CA PHE A 61 -11.48 -15.71 -6.50
C PHE A 61 -12.73 -16.18 -5.74
N PHE A 62 -12.51 -17.00 -4.73
CA PHE A 62 -13.57 -17.65 -3.95
C PHE A 62 -13.39 -17.31 -2.47
N PRO A 63 -14.38 -16.64 -1.83
CA PRO A 63 -14.38 -16.42 -0.39
C PRO A 63 -14.21 -17.73 0.40
N THR A 64 -13.28 -17.74 1.34
CA THR A 64 -13.11 -18.87 2.27
C THR A 64 -14.20 -18.86 3.34
N ASP A 65 -14.36 -19.99 4.03
CA ASP A 65 -15.28 -20.06 5.18
C ASP A 65 -14.78 -19.15 6.32
N TYR A 66 -13.46 -19.02 6.49
CA TYR A 66 -12.85 -18.08 7.43
C TYR A 66 -13.31 -16.63 7.17
N LEU A 67 -13.24 -16.15 5.92
CA LEU A 67 -13.71 -14.81 5.57
C LEU A 67 -15.21 -14.64 5.87
N LYS A 68 -16.03 -15.63 5.51
CA LYS A 68 -17.48 -15.57 5.75
C LYS A 68 -17.80 -15.51 7.24
N ASP A 69 -17.11 -16.29 8.07
CA ASP A 69 -17.29 -16.31 9.52
C ASP A 69 -16.88 -14.98 10.14
N GLU A 70 -15.73 -14.43 9.77
CA GLU A 70 -15.29 -13.11 10.24
C GLU A 70 -16.25 -12.00 9.83
N VAL A 71 -16.71 -11.98 8.58
CA VAL A 71 -17.69 -10.97 8.13
C VAL A 71 -19.01 -11.11 8.87
N ASN A 72 -19.53 -12.32 9.07
CA ASN A 72 -20.75 -12.51 9.85
C ASN A 72 -20.56 -12.09 11.32
N ARG A 73 -19.39 -12.35 11.93
CA ARG A 73 -19.04 -11.86 13.28
C ARG A 73 -19.10 -10.33 13.35
N LEU A 74 -18.52 -9.63 12.37
CA LEU A 74 -18.58 -8.17 12.32
C LEU A 74 -20.02 -7.67 12.20
N LEU A 75 -20.77 -8.22 11.26
CA LEU A 75 -22.13 -7.77 10.98
C LEU A 75 -23.10 -7.99 12.16
N ASN A 76 -22.87 -9.01 13.00
CA ASN A 76 -23.64 -9.21 14.22
C ASN A 76 -23.42 -8.10 15.26
N ASN A 77 -22.28 -7.42 15.21
CA ASN A 77 -21.98 -6.28 16.08
C ASN A 77 -22.38 -4.93 15.45
N THR A 78 -22.60 -4.87 14.13
CA THR A 78 -22.92 -3.61 13.46
C THR A 78 -24.28 -3.03 13.85
N ILE A 79 -24.34 -1.70 13.95
CA ILE A 79 -25.56 -0.95 14.30
C ILE A 79 -26.10 -0.26 13.04
N LYS A 80 -27.39 -0.45 12.74
CA LYS A 80 -28.02 0.00 11.48
C LYS A 80 -28.89 1.26 11.60
N ASP A 81 -28.90 1.93 12.75
CA ASP A 81 -29.68 3.15 12.94
C ASP A 81 -28.91 4.39 12.43
N GLY A 82 -29.35 4.94 11.29
CA GLY A 82 -28.71 6.11 10.68
C GLY A 82 -28.95 7.42 11.44
N GLN A 83 -30.09 7.58 12.12
CA GLN A 83 -30.38 8.80 12.89
C GLN A 83 -29.51 8.87 14.15
N GLU A 84 -29.29 7.72 14.78
CA GLU A 84 -28.35 7.60 15.89
C GLU A 84 -26.92 7.96 15.46
N LEU A 85 -26.47 7.49 14.29
CA LEU A 85 -25.12 7.75 13.79
C LEU A 85 -24.83 9.24 13.61
N ASP A 86 -25.72 10.02 13.01
CA ASP A 86 -25.50 11.45 12.79
C ASP A 86 -25.39 12.21 14.12
N PHE A 87 -26.19 11.82 15.12
CA PHE A 87 -26.08 12.37 16.47
C PHE A 87 -24.72 12.03 17.10
N LEU A 88 -24.32 10.75 17.08
CA LEU A 88 -23.05 10.29 17.63
C LEU A 88 -21.86 10.99 16.97
N LYS A 89 -21.87 11.15 15.64
CA LYS A 89 -20.82 11.86 14.89
C LYS A 89 -20.69 13.31 15.36
N ASN A 90 -21.79 14.05 15.41
CA ASN A 90 -21.77 15.45 15.82
C ASN A 90 -21.26 15.61 17.26
N GLU A 91 -21.70 14.75 18.17
CA GLU A 91 -21.23 14.76 19.56
C GLU A 91 -19.74 14.44 19.65
N TYR A 92 -19.27 13.44 18.90
CA TYR A 92 -17.88 13.04 18.86
C TYR A 92 -16.97 14.13 18.33
N LEU A 93 -17.32 14.72 17.17
CA LEU A 93 -16.54 15.79 16.53
C LEU A 93 -16.38 16.99 17.48
N SER A 94 -17.50 17.46 18.06
CA SER A 94 -17.47 18.58 19.03
C SER A 94 -16.56 18.29 20.22
N LYS A 95 -16.64 17.09 20.80
CA LYS A 95 -15.81 16.72 21.97
C LYS A 95 -14.34 16.54 21.62
N PHE A 96 -14.06 16.06 20.40
CA PHE A 96 -12.69 15.92 19.93
C PHE A 96 -12.06 17.28 19.65
N ASP A 97 -12.81 18.22 19.05
CA ASP A 97 -12.37 19.60 18.86
C ASP A 97 -12.05 20.27 20.22
N ASP A 98 -12.93 20.14 21.22
CA ASP A 98 -12.67 20.63 22.59
C ASP A 98 -11.38 20.04 23.19
N LEU A 99 -11.15 18.74 22.99
CA LEU A 99 -9.93 18.07 23.45
C LEU A 99 -8.70 18.63 22.74
N ASN A 100 -8.77 18.80 21.42
CA ASN A 100 -7.67 19.30 20.60
C ASN A 100 -7.32 20.75 20.97
N GLU A 101 -8.32 21.61 21.13
CA GLU A 101 -8.15 23.00 21.56
C GLU A 101 -7.55 23.11 22.97
N SER A 102 -7.85 22.15 23.86
CA SER A 102 -7.25 22.11 25.20
C SER A 102 -5.75 21.77 25.20
N GLY A 103 -5.21 21.24 24.09
CA GLY A 103 -3.83 20.75 23.99
C GLY A 103 -3.56 19.48 24.82
N SER A 104 -4.60 18.80 25.28
CA SER A 104 -4.50 17.56 26.05
C SER A 104 -4.43 16.34 25.14
N TYR A 105 -3.43 15.49 25.37
CA TYR A 105 -3.31 14.17 24.72
C TYR A 105 -3.97 13.06 25.54
N LYS A 106 -4.73 13.39 26.57
CA LYS A 106 -5.42 12.41 27.40
C LYS A 106 -6.87 12.26 26.93
N PRO A 107 -7.27 11.08 26.39
CA PRO A 107 -8.65 10.79 26.04
C PRO A 107 -9.62 11.05 27.20
N THR A 108 -10.78 11.61 26.88
CA THR A 108 -11.89 11.74 27.83
C THR A 108 -12.70 10.45 27.83
N LYS A 109 -13.34 10.14 28.96
CA LYS A 109 -14.25 8.98 29.06
C LYS A 109 -15.35 9.03 28.01
N GLU A 110 -15.88 10.22 27.72
CA GLU A 110 -16.95 10.42 26.75
C GLU A 110 -16.52 10.06 25.34
N LEU A 111 -15.31 10.44 24.91
CA LEU A 111 -14.76 10.06 23.61
C LEU A 111 -14.52 8.54 23.53
N ILE A 112 -13.97 7.95 24.59
CA ILE A 112 -13.74 6.51 24.71
C ILE A 112 -15.07 5.73 24.63
N ASP A 113 -16.17 6.28 25.14
CA ASP A 113 -17.50 5.64 25.11
C ASP A 113 -18.25 5.87 23.78
N LEU A 114 -17.97 6.98 23.07
CA LEU A 114 -18.59 7.31 21.78
C LEU A 114 -17.93 6.58 20.61
N ALA A 115 -16.60 6.52 20.58
CA ALA A 115 -15.85 5.98 19.44
C ALA A 115 -16.24 4.53 19.07
N PRO A 116 -16.35 3.57 20.02
CA PRO A 116 -16.79 2.21 19.71
C PRO A 116 -18.19 2.14 19.10
N LYS A 117 -19.12 3.02 19.49
CA LYS A 117 -20.47 3.05 18.92
C LYS A 117 -20.41 3.44 17.45
N ILE A 118 -19.70 4.53 17.16
CA ILE A 118 -19.49 5.02 15.79
C ILE A 118 -18.75 3.95 14.95
N HIS A 119 -17.72 3.32 15.51
CA HIS A 119 -16.98 2.24 14.88
C HIS A 119 -17.91 1.16 14.35
N TRP A 120 -18.86 0.68 15.16
CA TRP A 120 -19.77 -0.38 14.75
C TRP A 120 -20.87 0.09 13.77
N HIS A 121 -21.09 1.39 13.61
CA HIS A 121 -21.92 1.92 12.53
C HIS A 121 -21.19 1.98 11.18
N ILE A 122 -19.90 2.34 11.17
CA ILE A 122 -19.19 2.67 9.92
C ILE A 122 -18.10 1.66 9.52
N LEU A 123 -17.64 0.82 10.44
CA LEU A 123 -16.50 -0.10 10.29
C LEU A 123 -15.28 0.59 9.65
N PRO A 124 -14.65 1.56 10.34
CA PRO A 124 -13.60 2.39 9.77
C PRO A 124 -12.40 1.58 9.32
N GLU A 125 -11.66 2.09 8.34
CA GLU A 125 -10.40 1.50 7.86
C GLU A 125 -9.24 2.42 8.20
N TYR A 126 -8.29 1.93 8.99
CA TYR A 126 -7.15 2.73 9.44
C TYR A 126 -5.89 2.42 8.65
N GLU A 127 -4.94 3.35 8.66
CA GLU A 127 -3.61 3.07 8.13
C GLU A 127 -2.98 1.90 8.88
N GLU A 128 -2.35 0.97 8.16
CA GLU A 128 -1.89 -0.30 8.74
C GLU A 128 -0.92 -0.08 9.90
N TYR A 129 -0.07 0.96 9.82
CA TYR A 129 0.89 1.29 10.88
C TYR A 129 0.21 1.69 12.19
N MET A 130 -1.03 2.20 12.17
CA MET A 130 -1.77 2.55 13.39
C MET A 130 -2.30 1.32 14.12
N ILE A 131 -2.78 0.33 13.38
CA ILE A 131 -3.16 -0.97 13.95
C ILE A 131 -1.91 -1.66 14.53
N VAL A 132 -0.81 -1.69 13.77
CA VAL A 132 0.46 -2.30 14.20
C VAL A 132 0.99 -1.64 15.48
N ASN A 133 1.08 -0.31 15.51
CA ASN A 133 1.62 0.41 16.67
C ASN A 133 0.75 0.33 17.91
N SER A 134 -0.57 0.20 17.74
CA SER A 134 -1.50 0.02 18.86
C SER A 134 -1.43 -1.39 19.46
N GLU A 135 -0.95 -2.38 18.70
CA GLU A 135 -1.02 -3.82 19.02
C GLU A 135 -2.44 -4.33 19.33
N LEU A 136 -3.46 -3.60 18.88
CA LEU A 136 -4.89 -3.88 19.11
C LEU A 136 -5.64 -3.93 17.79
N TYR A 137 -6.57 -4.87 17.65
CA TYR A 137 -7.42 -4.93 16.46
C TYR A 137 -8.69 -4.10 16.70
N PRO A 138 -8.98 -3.07 15.88
CA PRO A 138 -10.18 -2.22 16.04
C PRO A 138 -11.48 -3.00 16.22
N ASN A 139 -11.66 -4.08 15.44
CA ASN A 139 -12.85 -4.93 15.47
C ASN A 139 -12.86 -6.05 16.54
N LYS A 140 -11.83 -6.17 17.38
CA LYS A 140 -11.75 -7.19 18.46
C LYS A 140 -11.60 -6.53 19.82
N ASP A 141 -10.77 -5.50 19.88
CA ASP A 141 -10.39 -4.78 21.09
C ASP A 141 -10.96 -3.35 21.08
N THR A 142 -12.14 -3.16 20.48
CA THR A 142 -12.68 -1.84 20.08
C THR A 142 -12.59 -0.77 21.17
N GLN A 143 -13.01 -1.11 22.40
CA GLN A 143 -12.97 -0.17 23.53
C GLN A 143 -11.53 0.25 23.88
N GLU A 144 -10.62 -0.73 23.97
CA GLU A 144 -9.22 -0.48 24.34
C GLU A 144 -8.47 0.23 23.20
N TYR A 145 -8.80 -0.10 21.96
CA TYR A 145 -8.23 0.56 20.77
C TYR A 145 -8.44 2.08 20.82
N TYR A 146 -9.63 2.55 21.21
CA TYR A 146 -9.94 3.97 21.34
C TYR A 146 -9.53 4.62 22.67
N ASN A 147 -8.84 3.89 23.54
CA ASN A 147 -8.27 4.42 24.79
C ASN A 147 -6.94 5.18 24.57
N HIS A 148 -6.74 5.73 23.37
CA HIS A 148 -5.54 6.48 22.99
C HIS A 148 -5.90 7.68 22.11
N PHE A 149 -5.15 8.77 22.24
CA PHE A 149 -5.43 10.00 21.51
C PHE A 149 -5.35 9.81 19.99
N HIS A 150 -4.32 9.14 19.49
CA HIS A 150 -4.11 8.98 18.04
C HIS A 150 -5.16 8.09 17.37
N THR A 151 -5.71 7.09 18.06
CA THR A 151 -6.78 6.25 17.50
C THR A 151 -8.14 6.98 17.48
N LEU A 152 -8.34 7.90 18.42
CA LEU A 152 -9.45 8.86 18.35
C LEU A 152 -9.23 9.86 17.20
N GLU A 153 -8.02 10.40 17.06
CA GLU A 153 -7.65 11.29 15.96
C GLU A 153 -7.89 10.65 14.58
N ASP A 154 -7.57 9.36 14.43
CA ASP A 154 -7.85 8.61 13.20
C ASP A 154 -9.34 8.46 12.92
N LEU A 155 -10.17 8.22 13.96
CA LEU A 155 -11.62 8.20 13.78
C LEU A 155 -12.15 9.60 13.41
N TYR A 156 -11.62 10.66 14.03
CA TYR A 156 -11.96 12.03 13.66
C TYR A 156 -11.67 12.29 12.17
N LYS A 157 -10.45 11.95 11.71
CA LYS A 157 -10.05 12.07 10.30
C LYS A 157 -10.97 11.27 9.37
N GLU A 158 -11.32 10.05 9.74
CA GLU A 158 -12.27 9.24 8.98
C GLU A 158 -13.65 9.92 8.86
N LEU A 159 -14.14 10.52 9.95
CA LEU A 159 -15.43 11.21 9.97
C LEU A 159 -15.44 12.53 9.18
N THR A 160 -14.30 13.21 9.07
CA THR A 160 -14.15 14.47 8.31
C THR A 160 -13.72 14.27 6.86
N GLY A 161 -13.46 13.03 6.44
CA GLY A 161 -13.02 12.71 5.08
C GLY A 161 -11.51 12.91 4.84
N GLU A 162 -10.75 13.13 5.91
CA GLU A 162 -9.28 13.21 5.91
C GLU A 162 -8.61 11.88 6.26
N GLY A 163 -9.41 10.84 6.47
CA GLY A 163 -8.97 9.48 6.79
C GLY A 163 -8.32 8.77 5.61
N LYS A 164 -8.26 7.44 5.71
CA LYS A 164 -7.58 6.61 4.72
C LYS A 164 -8.30 6.67 3.37
N LYS A 165 -7.59 7.05 2.32
CA LYS A 165 -8.08 7.03 0.93
C LYS A 165 -8.09 5.60 0.38
N VAL A 166 -9.15 4.86 0.67
CA VAL A 166 -9.28 3.43 0.36
C VAL A 166 -9.27 3.13 -1.15
N GLU A 167 -9.75 4.08 -1.94
CA GLU A 167 -9.87 4.04 -3.41
C GLU A 167 -8.56 4.34 -4.14
N SER A 168 -7.58 4.92 -3.44
CA SER A 168 -6.28 5.25 -4.01
C SER A 168 -5.61 3.99 -4.56
N LYS A 169 -5.17 4.08 -5.82
CA LYS A 169 -4.42 3.00 -6.46
C LYS A 169 -2.93 3.03 -6.10
N LYS A 170 -2.46 4.10 -5.43
CA LYS A 170 -1.06 4.35 -5.09
C LYS A 170 -0.16 3.96 -6.29
N GLY A 171 0.87 3.15 -6.07
CA GLY A 171 1.79 2.75 -7.13
C GLY A 171 1.26 1.76 -8.15
N ASP A 172 0.05 1.21 -8.04
CA ASP A 172 -0.47 0.27 -9.05
C ASP A 172 -0.57 0.92 -10.44
N ILE A 173 -0.69 2.25 -10.49
CA ILE A 173 -0.75 3.04 -11.73
C ILE A 173 0.50 2.82 -12.59
N ASN A 174 1.67 2.72 -11.96
CA ASN A 174 2.97 2.52 -12.62
C ASN A 174 3.50 1.08 -12.54
N LEU A 175 2.74 0.16 -11.93
CA LEU A 175 3.13 -1.23 -11.77
C LEU A 175 3.07 -1.99 -13.11
N ASN A 176 4.11 -2.77 -13.38
CA ASN A 176 4.30 -3.57 -14.58
C ASN A 176 4.17 -2.75 -15.88
N LYS A 177 4.61 -1.48 -15.84
CA LYS A 177 4.71 -0.61 -17.00
C LYS A 177 6.15 -0.55 -17.48
N GLU A 178 6.33 -0.79 -18.76
CA GLU A 178 7.63 -0.77 -19.41
C GLU A 178 8.08 0.67 -19.67
N ILE A 179 9.30 0.99 -19.25
CA ILE A 179 9.91 2.31 -19.36
C ILE A 179 11.30 2.18 -19.96
N ASP A 180 11.55 2.91 -21.06
CA ASP A 180 12.84 2.89 -21.74
C ASP A 180 13.81 3.94 -21.16
N ILE A 181 15.01 3.48 -20.80
CA ILE A 181 16.15 4.35 -20.48
C ILE A 181 17.30 4.12 -21.47
N LYS A 182 18.17 5.12 -21.59
CA LYS A 182 19.33 5.08 -22.51
C LYS A 182 20.63 5.04 -21.73
N ILE A 183 21.40 3.98 -21.90
CA ILE A 183 22.68 3.77 -21.23
C ILE A 183 23.81 3.81 -22.26
N TYR A 184 24.79 4.69 -22.05
CA TYR A 184 25.99 4.81 -22.86
C TYR A 184 26.95 3.67 -22.54
N SER A 185 27.53 3.07 -23.57
CA SER A 185 28.61 2.10 -23.44
C SER A 185 29.84 2.63 -24.14
N ARG A 186 30.97 2.79 -23.42
CA ARG A 186 32.23 3.16 -24.08
C ARG A 186 32.75 2.10 -25.01
N ARG A 187 32.50 0.83 -24.68
CA ARG A 187 32.88 -0.30 -25.53
C ARG A 187 32.31 -0.16 -26.95
N TRP A 188 31.08 0.35 -27.07
CA TRP A 188 30.38 0.47 -28.34
C TRP A 188 30.34 1.91 -28.88
N GLY A 189 30.61 2.91 -28.03
CA GLY A 189 30.63 4.33 -28.40
C GLY A 189 29.25 4.91 -28.67
N HIS A 190 28.17 4.27 -28.22
CA HIS A 190 26.80 4.75 -28.36
C HIS A 190 25.93 4.41 -27.16
N LYS A 191 24.70 4.94 -27.16
CA LYS A 191 23.68 4.65 -26.15
C LYS A 191 22.77 3.51 -26.60
N ASP A 192 22.61 2.53 -25.73
CA ASP A 192 21.69 1.41 -25.89
C ASP A 192 20.42 1.61 -25.07
N THR A 193 19.36 0.87 -25.42
CA THR A 193 18.05 1.01 -24.78
C THR A 193 17.83 -0.13 -23.80
N TYR A 194 17.59 0.22 -22.55
CA TYR A 194 17.24 -0.72 -21.49
C TYR A 194 15.78 -0.48 -21.16
N SER A 195 14.98 -1.55 -21.18
CA SER A 195 13.59 -1.54 -20.75
C SER A 195 13.54 -1.89 -19.27
N VAL A 196 12.91 -1.04 -18.47
CA VAL A 196 12.81 -1.16 -17.02
C VAL A 196 11.34 -1.19 -16.61
N GLU A 197 10.99 -2.11 -15.73
CA GLU A 197 9.63 -2.30 -15.24
C GLU A 197 9.63 -2.42 -13.71
N ARG A 198 8.78 -1.65 -13.02
CA ARG A 198 8.54 -1.82 -11.59
C ARG A 198 7.57 -2.99 -11.36
N THR A 199 7.94 -3.93 -10.51
CA THR A 199 7.09 -5.03 -10.05
C THR A 199 6.83 -4.93 -8.54
N LEU A 200 5.99 -5.83 -8.00
CA LEU A 200 5.74 -5.90 -6.55
C LEU A 200 6.99 -6.24 -5.74
N GLU A 201 7.90 -7.01 -6.32
CA GLU A 201 9.09 -7.52 -5.63
C GLU A 201 10.34 -6.68 -5.90
N GLY A 202 10.33 -5.84 -6.93
CA GLY A 202 11.49 -5.01 -7.27
C GLY A 202 11.45 -4.44 -8.68
N TRP A 203 12.61 -4.46 -9.34
CA TRP A 203 12.77 -4.00 -10.71
C TRP A 203 13.06 -5.16 -11.65
N THR A 204 12.42 -5.15 -12.81
CA THR A 204 12.78 -6.00 -13.92
C THR A 204 13.46 -5.17 -14.99
N VAL A 205 14.56 -5.67 -15.55
CA VAL A 205 15.32 -5.00 -16.62
C VAL A 205 15.47 -5.94 -17.80
N THR A 206 15.17 -5.44 -18.99
CA THR A 206 15.35 -6.15 -20.26
C THR A 206 16.27 -5.35 -21.17
N PHE A 207 17.34 -5.98 -21.62
CA PHE A 207 18.18 -5.46 -22.70
C PHE A 207 18.42 -6.56 -23.73
N HIS A 208 19.39 -7.45 -23.47
CA HIS A 208 19.57 -8.69 -24.23
C HIS A 208 18.84 -9.89 -23.58
N GLN A 209 18.72 -9.85 -22.25
CA GLN A 209 18.04 -10.85 -21.44
C GLN A 209 17.18 -10.12 -20.40
N LYS A 210 16.08 -10.75 -20.00
CA LYS A 210 15.23 -10.26 -18.91
C LYS A 210 15.84 -10.70 -17.58
N LYS A 211 16.18 -9.73 -16.72
CA LYS A 211 16.63 -9.96 -15.35
C LYS A 211 15.59 -9.43 -14.37
N VAL A 212 15.29 -10.22 -13.34
CA VAL A 212 14.39 -9.83 -12.25
C VAL A 212 15.23 -9.59 -11.01
N GLY A 213 15.02 -8.44 -10.38
CA GLY A 213 15.79 -8.00 -9.22
C GLY A 213 14.88 -7.55 -8.09
N ASP A 214 15.53 -7.16 -7.01
CA ASP A 214 14.90 -6.57 -5.84
C ASP A 214 14.64 -5.07 -6.03
N LYS A 215 14.12 -4.45 -4.97
CA LYS A 215 13.80 -3.02 -4.91
C LYS A 215 15.05 -2.14 -5.00
N GLU A 216 16.22 -2.67 -4.64
CA GLU A 216 17.53 -2.01 -4.76
C GLU A 216 18.08 -2.07 -6.19
N GLY A 217 17.31 -2.57 -7.16
CA GLY A 217 17.68 -2.49 -8.56
C GLY A 217 18.78 -3.46 -8.97
N LYS A 218 18.93 -4.59 -8.24
CA LYS A 218 19.91 -5.64 -8.56
C LYS A 218 19.89 -6.06 -10.03
N ALA A 219 18.71 -6.16 -10.67
CA ALA A 219 18.61 -6.48 -12.09
C ALA A 219 19.30 -5.46 -13.00
N LEU A 220 19.20 -4.17 -12.69
CA LEU A 220 19.89 -3.12 -13.44
C LEU A 220 21.40 -3.25 -13.24
N ILE A 221 21.84 -3.34 -11.99
CA ILE A 221 23.26 -3.47 -11.62
C ILE A 221 23.91 -4.65 -12.33
N GLU A 222 23.32 -5.85 -12.23
CA GLU A 222 23.86 -7.03 -12.90
C GLU A 222 23.82 -6.95 -14.44
N THR A 223 22.97 -6.10 -15.01
CA THR A 223 22.95 -5.87 -16.47
C THR A 223 24.07 -4.91 -16.86
N LEU A 224 24.30 -3.86 -16.08
CA LEU A 224 25.39 -2.91 -16.28
C LEU A 224 26.77 -3.58 -16.13
N GLU A 225 26.95 -4.41 -15.09
CA GLU A 225 28.18 -5.18 -14.86
C GLU A 225 28.49 -6.13 -16.02
N HIS A 226 27.47 -6.80 -16.57
CA HIS A 226 27.64 -7.68 -17.73
C HIS A 226 28.14 -6.94 -18.97
N ASP A 227 27.71 -5.69 -19.15
CA ASP A 227 28.12 -4.85 -20.28
C ASP A 227 29.35 -3.98 -19.96
N PHE A 228 30.00 -4.22 -18.81
CA PHE A 228 31.18 -3.50 -18.33
C PHE A 228 30.95 -1.98 -18.22
N ILE A 229 29.73 -1.58 -17.85
CA ILE A 229 29.36 -0.19 -17.65
C ILE A 229 29.78 0.25 -16.25
N ASN A 230 30.49 1.37 -16.14
CA ASN A 230 30.77 2.00 -14.86
C ASN A 230 29.56 2.78 -14.37
N TYR A 231 29.21 2.62 -13.11
CA TYR A 231 28.07 3.28 -12.50
C TYR A 231 28.43 3.72 -11.07
N PRO A 232 27.65 4.63 -10.48
CA PRO A 232 27.88 5.10 -9.12
C PRO A 232 27.62 4.00 -8.07
N HIS A 233 28.45 3.96 -7.03
CA HIS A 233 28.33 2.96 -5.96
C HIS A 233 26.95 2.93 -5.29
N GLU A 234 26.34 4.11 -5.08
CA GLU A 234 25.05 4.26 -4.40
C GLU A 234 23.83 4.01 -5.29
N LEU A 235 24.01 3.51 -6.53
CA LEU A 235 22.91 3.29 -7.48
C LEU A 235 21.75 2.50 -6.84
N GLY A 236 22.06 1.45 -6.06
CA GLY A 236 21.02 0.63 -5.46
C GLY A 236 20.14 1.36 -4.45
N VAL A 237 20.71 2.30 -3.69
CA VAL A 237 19.98 3.14 -2.73
C VAL A 237 18.99 4.06 -3.46
N PHE A 238 19.41 4.66 -4.58
CA PHE A 238 18.52 5.49 -5.39
C PHE A 238 17.38 4.69 -6.04
N MET A 239 17.68 3.48 -6.52
CA MET A 239 16.66 2.57 -7.06
C MET A 239 15.65 2.15 -5.99
N TRP A 240 16.11 1.90 -4.75
CA TRP A 240 15.24 1.60 -3.62
C TRP A 240 14.33 2.76 -3.24
N HIS A 241 14.88 3.97 -3.17
CA HIS A 241 14.08 5.17 -2.89
C HIS A 241 13.04 5.42 -3.97
N LEU A 242 13.41 5.29 -5.25
CA LEU A 242 12.47 5.44 -6.35
C LEU A 242 11.37 4.37 -6.29
N TRP A 243 11.72 3.13 -6.00
CA TRP A 243 10.73 2.04 -5.88
C TRP A 243 9.69 2.37 -4.80
N ASN A 244 10.14 2.75 -3.60
CA ASN A 244 9.24 3.08 -2.49
C ASN A 244 8.40 4.34 -2.74
N LYS A 245 9.02 5.36 -3.37
CA LYS A 245 8.33 6.59 -3.77
C LYS A 245 7.22 6.28 -4.78
N ALA A 246 7.50 5.45 -5.79
CA ALA A 246 6.56 5.03 -6.81
C ALA A 246 5.46 4.12 -6.28
N ASP A 247 5.73 3.31 -5.25
CA ASP A 247 4.75 2.41 -4.62
C ASP A 247 3.80 3.15 -3.67
N SER A 248 4.33 4.09 -2.89
CA SER A 248 3.59 4.76 -1.82
C SER A 248 2.70 5.90 -2.33
N ASN A 249 3.03 6.47 -3.48
CA ASN A 249 2.34 7.62 -4.06
C ASN A 249 1.66 7.24 -5.38
N GLU A 250 0.71 8.06 -5.82
CA GLU A 250 0.07 7.94 -7.14
C GLU A 250 0.96 8.54 -8.24
N MET A 251 2.23 8.10 -8.30
CA MET A 251 3.13 8.53 -9.37
C MET A 251 2.68 7.96 -10.70
N THR A 252 2.52 8.83 -11.67
CA THR A 252 2.29 8.50 -13.07
C THR A 252 3.50 7.76 -13.67
N VAL A 253 3.29 7.06 -14.78
CA VAL A 253 4.37 6.35 -15.48
C VAL A 253 5.43 7.35 -15.96
N GLU A 254 5.00 8.54 -16.39
CA GLU A 254 5.85 9.63 -16.87
C GLU A 254 6.74 10.19 -15.75
N GLU A 255 6.24 10.33 -14.53
CA GLU A 255 7.04 10.76 -13.37
C GLU A 255 8.08 9.71 -12.99
N VAL A 256 7.73 8.42 -13.00
CA VAL A 256 8.69 7.33 -12.77
C VAL A 256 9.75 7.31 -13.88
N GLU A 257 9.33 7.52 -15.14
CA GLU A 257 10.24 7.61 -16.28
C GLU A 257 11.22 8.78 -16.14
N GLN A 258 10.76 9.96 -15.69
CA GLN A 258 11.62 11.11 -15.46
C GLN A 258 12.68 10.83 -14.38
N ASP A 259 12.29 10.19 -13.28
CA ASP A 259 13.23 9.81 -12.21
C ASP A 259 14.22 8.74 -12.69
N LEU A 260 13.77 7.72 -13.43
CA LEU A 260 14.64 6.71 -14.05
C LEU A 260 15.61 7.33 -15.07
N LYS A 261 15.17 8.31 -15.86
CA LYS A 261 16.04 9.02 -16.81
C LYS A 261 17.13 9.83 -16.10
N GLN A 262 16.83 10.41 -14.93
CA GLN A 262 17.85 11.09 -14.12
C GLN A 262 18.91 10.10 -13.61
N ILE A 263 18.47 8.92 -13.14
CA ILE A 263 19.39 7.84 -12.74
C ILE A 263 20.22 7.36 -13.93
N ALA A 264 19.60 7.14 -15.10
CA ALA A 264 20.31 6.75 -16.31
C ALA A 264 21.35 7.80 -16.76
N ASN A 265 21.02 9.09 -16.64
CA ASN A 265 21.96 10.17 -16.91
C ASN A 265 23.15 10.15 -15.95
N TRP A 266 22.92 9.86 -14.66
CA TRP A 266 24.00 9.74 -13.68
C TRP A 266 24.93 8.56 -13.99
N ILE A 267 24.37 7.40 -14.37
CA ILE A 267 25.13 6.25 -14.87
C ILE A 267 25.97 6.66 -16.09
N ASN A 268 25.36 7.33 -17.06
CA ASN A 268 26.05 7.80 -18.26
C ASN A 268 27.20 8.75 -17.94
N VAL A 269 27.04 9.67 -16.99
CA VAL A 269 28.12 10.57 -16.58
C VAL A 269 29.28 9.77 -15.97
N CYS A 270 29.02 8.78 -15.13
CA CYS A 270 30.06 7.89 -14.62
C CYS A 270 30.74 7.12 -15.76
N GLU A 271 29.95 6.57 -16.67
CA GLU A 271 30.45 5.81 -17.83
C GLU A 271 31.07 6.68 -18.93
N GLU A 272 30.89 7.99 -18.95
CA GLU A 272 31.61 8.85 -19.90
C GLU A 272 32.95 9.33 -19.30
N ASN A 273 33.10 9.27 -17.98
CA ASN A 273 34.23 9.87 -17.26
C ASN A 273 35.22 8.87 -16.62
N THR A 274 35.05 7.55 -16.73
CA THR A 274 36.14 6.62 -16.31
C THR A 274 37.43 6.89 -17.11
N PRO A 275 38.61 6.83 -16.51
CA PRO A 275 39.87 7.04 -17.21
C PRO A 275 40.09 6.03 -18.37
N GLU A 276 40.60 6.52 -19.49
CA GLU A 276 41.07 5.68 -20.60
C GLU A 276 42.49 5.15 -20.33
N GLY A 277 42.78 3.92 -20.76
CA GLY A 277 44.13 3.34 -20.70
C GLY A 277 44.56 2.82 -19.33
N ILE A 278 43.63 2.73 -18.36
CA ILE A 278 43.84 2.10 -17.05
C ILE A 278 42.88 0.91 -16.96
N GLU A 279 43.42 -0.31 -16.99
CA GLU A 279 42.64 -1.54 -16.79
C GLU A 279 42.47 -1.80 -15.28
N VAL A 280 41.25 -2.17 -14.87
CA VAL A 280 40.89 -2.58 -13.49
C VAL A 280 40.55 -4.05 -13.49
#